data_AF-C9YT28-F1
#
_entry.id   AF-C9YT28-F1
#
_cell.length_a   1.000
_cell.length_b   1.000
_cell.length_c   1.000
_cell.angle_alpha   90.00
_cell.angle_beta   90.00
_cell.angle_gamma   90.00
#
_symmetry.space_group_name_H-M   'P 1'
#
loop_
_entity.id
_entity.type
_entity.pdbx_description
1 polymer ?
#
loop_
_entity_poly.entity_id
_entity_poly.type
_entity_poly.pdbx_seq_one_letter_code
_entity_poly.pdbx_strand_id
1 'polypeptide(L)'
;MGTVFVARSGLGPLAFDDPMEVTVWQPPEGEAPGHCRLVKHGSFVTGWAEIEVHPHDAGTSRVVWREDLRVRGLPGFLDRPLSLVARRTFGRAVDALLAPDGRPPG
;
A
#
# COMPACT_ATOMS: atom_id res chain seq x y z
N MET A 1 8.03 -13.15 12.77
CA MET A 1 7.96 -12.44 11.48
C MET A 1 8.12 -13.47 10.36
N GLY A 2 7.50 -13.25 9.20
CA GLY A 2 7.37 -14.24 8.11
C GLY A 2 5.94 -14.45 7.60
N THR A 3 5.02 -13.52 7.86
CA THR A 3 3.65 -13.63 7.36
C THR A 3 3.65 -13.39 5.85
N VAL A 4 3.42 -14.45 5.10
CA VAL A 4 3.19 -14.39 3.66
C VAL A 4 1.69 -14.32 3.40
N PHE A 5 1.27 -13.34 2.61
CA PHE A 5 -0.10 -13.22 2.14
C PHE A 5 -0.10 -12.93 0.65
N VAL A 6 -1.12 -13.42 -0.06
CA VAL A 6 -1.30 -13.12 -1.48
C VAL A 6 -2.32 -12.00 -1.60
N ALA A 7 -1.90 -10.84 -2.08
CA ALA A 7 -2.85 -9.83 -2.51
C ALA A 7 -3.11 -9.99 -4.01
N ARG A 8 -4.31 -9.63 -4.44
CA ARG A 8 -4.62 -9.51 -5.86
C ARG A 8 -4.40 -8.07 -6.29
N SER A 9 -3.41 -7.85 -7.16
CA SER A 9 -3.02 -6.54 -7.68
C SER A 9 -3.53 -6.38 -9.12
N GLY A 10 -4.19 -5.26 -9.44
CA GLY A 10 -4.61 -4.92 -10.81
C GLY A 10 -6.00 -4.30 -10.90
N LEU A 11 -6.37 -3.85 -12.11
CA LEU A 11 -7.68 -3.26 -12.43
C LEU A 11 -8.37 -4.14 -13.49
N GLY A 12 -9.57 -4.66 -13.16
CA GLY A 12 -10.38 -5.45 -14.10
C GLY A 12 -9.73 -6.81 -14.47
N PRO A 13 -9.83 -7.27 -15.73
CA PRO A 13 -9.33 -8.59 -16.16
C PRO A 13 -7.79 -8.72 -16.14
N LEU A 14 -7.07 -7.63 -15.82
CA LEU A 14 -5.61 -7.59 -15.68
C LEU A 14 -5.17 -7.79 -14.22
N ALA A 15 -6.02 -8.39 -13.38
CA ALA A 15 -5.67 -8.73 -12.01
C ALA A 15 -4.74 -9.94 -11.98
N PHE A 16 -3.62 -9.82 -11.27
CA PHE A 16 -2.69 -10.90 -11.02
C PHE A 16 -2.49 -11.09 -9.52
N ASP A 17 -2.09 -12.30 -9.16
CA ASP A 17 -1.71 -12.62 -7.79
C ASP A 17 -0.31 -12.06 -7.53
N ASP A 18 -0.18 -11.33 -6.43
CA ASP A 18 1.02 -10.64 -5.97
C ASP A 18 1.34 -11.15 -4.56
N PRO A 19 2.05 -12.29 -4.45
CA PRO A 19 2.52 -12.82 -3.19
C PRO A 19 3.42 -11.80 -2.49
N MET A 20 3.05 -11.43 -1.28
CA MET A 20 3.77 -10.48 -0.44
C MET A 20 4.17 -11.11 0.88
N GLU A 21 5.34 -10.73 1.35
CA GLU A 21 5.86 -11.13 2.66
C GLU A 21 6.08 -9.90 3.53
N VAL A 22 5.54 -9.93 4.76
CA VAL A 22 5.88 -8.96 5.80
C VAL A 22 7.24 -9.34 6.39
N THR A 23 8.26 -8.60 5.96
CA THR A 23 9.65 -8.83 6.38
C THR A 23 10.02 -8.02 7.62
N VAL A 24 9.38 -6.86 7.81
CA VAL A 24 9.49 -6.05 9.03
C VAL A 24 8.09 -5.69 9.51
N TRP A 25 7.85 -5.87 10.81
CA TRP A 25 6.62 -5.43 11.47
C TRP A 25 6.98 -4.85 12.83
N GLN A 26 6.73 -3.56 12.99
CA GLN A 26 6.96 -2.78 14.20
C GLN A 26 5.69 -1.94 14.43
N PRO A 27 4.80 -2.34 15.34
CA PRO A 27 3.63 -1.52 15.65
C PRO A 27 4.06 -0.17 16.26
N PRO A 28 3.25 0.89 16.12
CA PRO A 28 3.53 2.16 16.80
C PRO A 28 3.43 1.98 18.32
N GLU A 29 4.34 2.62 19.05
CA GLU A 29 4.42 2.56 20.52
C GLU A 29 4.52 3.97 21.11
N GLY A 30 3.44 4.46 21.73
CA GLY A 30 3.38 5.82 22.25
C GLY A 30 3.56 6.86 21.15
N GLU A 31 4.62 7.66 21.24
CA GLU A 31 4.99 8.64 20.20
C GLU A 31 5.90 8.05 19.11
N ALA A 32 6.36 6.80 19.25
CA ALA A 32 7.20 6.16 18.25
C ALA A 32 6.38 5.74 17.01
N PRO A 33 6.89 5.99 15.79
CA PRO A 33 6.19 5.61 14.58
C PRO A 33 6.12 4.09 14.41
N GLY A 34 5.01 3.63 13.87
CA GLY A 34 4.89 2.25 13.40
C GLY A 34 5.59 2.09 12.05
N HIS A 35 6.15 0.91 11.79
CA HIS A 35 6.86 0.60 10.56
C HIS A 35 6.56 -0.82 10.08
N CYS A 36 6.23 -0.94 8.80
CA CYS A 36 6.00 -2.22 8.13
C CYS A 36 6.75 -2.25 6.81
N ARG A 37 7.45 -3.36 6.53
CA ARG A 37 8.12 -3.62 5.26
C ARG A 37 7.57 -4.86 4.60
N LEU A 38 7.17 -4.69 3.35
CA LEU A 38 6.62 -5.72 2.48
C LEU A 38 7.59 -6.01 1.34
N VAL A 39 7.82 -7.28 1.04
CA VAL A 39 8.54 -7.71 -0.17
C VAL A 39 7.56 -8.42 -1.09
N LYS A 40 7.50 -8.00 -2.35
CA LYS A 40 6.68 -8.62 -3.39
C LYS A 40 7.49 -9.68 -4.12
N HIS A 41 7.02 -10.92 -4.04
CA HIS A 41 7.60 -12.11 -4.66
C HIS A 41 6.85 -12.53 -5.94
N GLY A 42 5.96 -11.67 -6.44
CA GLY A 42 5.18 -11.92 -7.65
C GLY A 42 6.03 -12.04 -8.92
N SER A 43 5.49 -12.74 -9.91
CA SER A 43 6.14 -12.94 -11.22
C SER A 43 6.04 -11.72 -12.14
N PHE A 44 5.08 -10.82 -11.88
CA PHE A 44 4.83 -9.59 -12.63
C PHE A 44 5.29 -8.34 -11.89
N VAL A 45 5.12 -8.30 -10.56
CA VAL A 45 5.58 -7.20 -9.73
C VAL A 45 6.55 -7.75 -8.71
N THR A 46 7.75 -7.19 -8.73
CA THR A 46 8.82 -7.49 -7.77
C THR A 46 9.27 -6.20 -7.11
N GLY A 47 9.91 -6.31 -5.97
CA GLY A 47 10.42 -5.16 -5.23
C GLY A 47 9.85 -5.10 -3.82
N TRP A 48 9.79 -3.90 -3.25
CA TRP A 48 9.40 -3.72 -1.86
C TRP A 48 8.60 -2.45 -1.63
N ALA A 49 7.83 -2.47 -0.55
CA ALA A 49 7.10 -1.32 -0.03
C ALA A 49 7.39 -1.17 1.47
N GLU A 50 7.57 0.07 1.92
CA GLU A 50 7.64 0.45 3.33
C GLU A 50 6.55 1.45 3.66
N ILE A 51 5.97 1.23 4.83
CA ILE A 51 4.89 2.03 5.39
C ILE A 51 5.35 2.47 6.77
N GLU A 52 5.46 3.77 6.98
CA GLU A 52 5.65 4.35 8.29
C GLU A 52 4.40 5.14 8.68
N VAL A 53 3.95 4.95 9.91
CA VAL A 53 2.79 5.65 10.46
C VAL A 53 3.26 6.45 11.65
N HIS A 54 3.29 7.78 11.49
CA HIS A 54 3.73 8.72 12.51
C HIS A 54 2.50 9.32 13.22
N PRO A 55 2.52 9.43 14.56
CA PRO A 55 1.52 10.23 15.26
C PRO A 55 1.64 11.69 14.83
N HIS A 56 0.51 12.39 14.66
CA HIS A 56 0.53 13.81 14.27
C HIS A 56 -0.22 14.70 15.26
N ASP A 57 -1.56 14.62 15.29
CA ASP A 57 -2.41 15.35 16.22
C ASP A 57 -3.49 14.40 16.80
N ALA A 58 -4.32 14.90 17.72
CA ALA A 58 -5.27 14.09 18.47
C ALA A 58 -6.33 13.45 17.55
N GLY A 59 -6.08 12.19 17.15
CA GLY A 59 -6.93 11.41 16.26
C GLY A 59 -6.42 11.30 14.82
N THR A 60 -5.21 11.77 14.55
CA THR A 60 -4.67 11.97 13.21
C THR A 60 -3.30 11.32 13.08
N SER A 61 -3.03 10.73 11.92
CA SER A 61 -1.78 10.02 11.65
C SER A 61 -1.21 10.43 10.32
N ARG A 62 0.11 10.63 10.28
CA ARG A 62 0.83 10.87 9.03
C ARG A 62 1.40 9.56 8.53
N VAL A 63 0.90 9.12 7.37
CA VAL A 63 1.41 7.91 6.70
C VAL A 63 2.47 8.32 5.68
N VAL A 64 3.66 7.75 5.80
CA VAL A 64 4.73 7.84 4.80
C VAL A 64 4.83 6.52 4.08
N TRP A 65 4.70 6.58 2.76
CA TRP A 65 4.70 5.41 1.89
C TRP A 65 5.90 5.49 0.96
N ARG A 66 6.73 4.43 0.94
CA ARG A 66 7.89 4.31 0.06
C ARG A 66 7.81 2.99 -0.68
N GLU A 67 8.05 3.04 -1.99
CA GLU A 67 7.98 1.88 -2.86
C GLU A 67 9.13 1.91 -3.85
N ASP A 68 9.73 0.74 -4.06
CA ASP A 68 10.61 0.44 -5.18
C ASP A 68 10.08 -0.81 -5.84
N LEU A 69 9.32 -0.61 -6.91
CA LEU A 69 8.62 -1.66 -7.63
C LEU A 69 9.14 -1.77 -9.06
N ARG A 70 9.25 -2.99 -9.55
CA ARG A 70 9.52 -3.29 -10.95
C ARG A 70 8.37 -4.12 -11.52
N VAL A 71 7.75 -3.61 -12.57
CA VAL A 71 6.68 -4.30 -13.31
C VAL A 71 7.28 -4.94 -14.57
N ARG A 72 7.24 -6.26 -14.67
CA ARG A 72 7.71 -6.98 -15.85
C ARG A 72 6.67 -6.87 -16.97
N GLY A 73 7.04 -6.20 -18.07
CA GLY A 73 6.19 -6.05 -19.27
C GLY A 73 5.52 -4.68 -19.46
N LEU A 74 5.70 -3.73 -18.56
CA LEU A 74 5.29 -2.33 -18.75
C LEU A 74 6.52 -1.47 -19.08
N PRO A 75 6.54 -0.69 -20.17
CA PRO A 75 7.57 0.32 -20.37
C PRO A 75 7.46 1.38 -19.26
N GLY A 76 8.59 1.73 -18.61
CA GLY A 76 8.69 2.64 -17.44
C GLY A 76 8.18 4.08 -17.63
N PHE A 77 7.46 4.38 -18.71
CA PHE A 77 6.75 5.64 -18.92
C PHE A 77 5.37 5.65 -18.22
N LEU A 78 4.83 4.49 -17.84
CA LEU A 78 3.52 4.36 -17.18
C LEU A 78 3.58 4.44 -15.63
N ASP A 79 4.78 4.55 -15.04
CA ASP A 79 4.95 4.68 -13.58
C ASP A 79 4.41 6.01 -13.03
N ARG A 80 4.45 7.07 -13.82
CA ARG A 80 3.91 8.40 -13.45
C ARG A 80 2.37 8.49 -13.46
N PRO A 81 1.63 8.00 -14.47
CA PRO A 81 0.18 7.98 -14.40
C PRO A 81 -0.34 6.98 -13.35
N LEU A 82 0.36 5.86 -13.12
CA LEU A 82 -0.02 4.89 -12.09
C LEU A 82 0.10 5.46 -10.67
N SER A 83 1.17 6.21 -10.36
CA SER A 83 1.30 6.91 -9.07
C SER A 83 0.23 7.99 -8.86
N LEU A 84 -0.28 8.59 -9.93
CA LEU A 84 -1.32 9.62 -9.88
C LEU A 84 -2.73 9.03 -9.71
N VAL A 85 -2.98 7.86 -10.31
CA VAL A 85 -4.19 7.06 -10.09
C VAL A 85 -4.17 6.43 -8.71
N ALA A 86 -3.03 5.89 -8.26
CA ALA A 86 -2.84 5.35 -6.92
C ALA A 86 -3.12 6.40 -5.85
N ARG A 87 -2.59 7.62 -5.97
CA ARG A 87 -2.89 8.72 -5.03
C ARG A 87 -4.39 9.05 -4.94
N ARG A 88 -5.14 8.97 -6.05
CA ARG A 88 -6.60 9.24 -6.04
C ARG A 88 -7.42 8.09 -5.48
N THR A 89 -7.03 6.85 -5.72
CA THR A 89 -7.76 5.68 -5.21
C THR A 89 -7.43 5.42 -3.74
N PHE A 90 -6.18 5.64 -3.33
CA PHE A 90 -5.75 5.52 -1.94
C PHE A 90 -6.36 6.62 -1.07
N GLY A 91 -6.46 7.86 -1.57
CA GLY A 91 -7.19 8.93 -0.90
C GLY A 91 -8.65 8.54 -0.64
N ARG A 92 -9.36 8.02 -1.65
CA ARG A 92 -10.74 7.56 -1.48
C ARG A 92 -10.91 6.35 -0.55
N ALA A 93 -9.96 5.41 -0.57
CA ALA A 93 -10.00 4.24 0.31
C ALA A 93 -9.74 4.64 1.77
N VAL A 94 -8.80 5.55 2.00
CA VAL A 94 -8.52 6.12 3.32
C VAL A 94 -9.69 6.97 3.79
N ASP A 95 -10.25 7.83 2.93
CA ASP A 95 -11.46 8.62 3.24
C ASP A 95 -12.65 7.71 3.55
N ALA A 96 -12.80 6.56 2.89
CA ALA A 96 -13.88 5.61 3.17
C ALA A 96 -13.66 4.78 4.45
N LEU A 97 -12.40 4.52 4.82
CA LEU A 97 -12.05 3.84 6.08
C LEU A 97 -12.11 4.77 7.28
N LEU A 98 -11.88 6.07 7.06
CA LEU A 98 -11.99 7.15 8.05
C LEU A 98 -13.37 7.82 8.05
N ALA A 99 -14.21 7.52 7.06
CA ALA A 99 -15.60 7.98 7.03
C ALA A 99 -16.31 7.37 8.24
N PRO A 100 -16.91 8.21 9.11
CA PRO A 100 -17.84 7.71 10.10
C PRO A 100 -19.04 7.15 9.32
N ASP A 101 -19.19 5.82 9.39
CA ASP A 101 -20.33 5.00 8.96
C ASP A 101 -20.40 4.58 7.48
N GLY A 102 -20.24 3.26 7.28
CA GLY A 102 -20.26 2.59 5.98
C GLY A 102 -21.60 2.66 5.24
N ARG A 103 -21.69 3.55 4.25
CA ARG A 103 -22.69 3.47 3.18
C ARG A 103 -22.10 3.92 1.83
N PRO A 104 -22.16 3.09 0.76
CA PRO A 104 -21.77 3.53 -0.57
C PRO A 104 -22.82 4.49 -1.18
N PRO A 105 -22.40 5.48 -1.99
CA PRO A 105 -23.33 6.36 -2.71
C PRO A 105 -24.03 5.61 -3.84
N GLY A 106 -25.32 5.92 -4.04
CA GLY A 106 -26.19 5.37 -5.09
C GLY A 106 -26.11 6.11 -6.41
#